data_AF-A0A5S9MEU1-F1
#
_entry.id   AF-A0A5S9MEU1-F1
#
_cell.length_a   1.000
_cell.length_b   1.000
_cell.length_c   1.000
_cell.angle_alpha   90.00
_cell.angle_beta   90.00
_cell.angle_gamma   90.00
#
_symmetry.space_group_name_H-M   'P 1'
#
loop_
_entity.id
_entity.type
_entity.pdbx_description
1 polymer ?
#
loop_
_entity_poly.entity_id
_entity_poly.type
_entity_poly.pdbx_seq_one_letter_code
_entity_poly.pdbx_strand_id
1 'polypeptide(L)'
;MVIDVPYIGGGILKDVLQSQSVLKDERLIDQFVQLSSDLITQAHNGQVSEEAASIRALLDTCDLAQYIPPLRAVERGVVEKLEDDREKKQR
;
A
#
# COMPACT_ATOMS: atom_id res chain seq x y z
N MET A 1 2.29 5.71 -24.33
CA MET A 1 0.86 5.66 -23.97
C MET A 1 0.81 5.50 -22.47
N VAL A 2 0.39 6.53 -21.74
CA VAL A 2 0.10 6.39 -20.31
C VAL A 2 -1.31 5.81 -20.25
N ILE A 3 -1.41 4.54 -19.85
CA ILE A 3 -2.70 3.92 -19.57
C ILE A 3 -3.03 4.32 -18.14
N ASP A 4 -4.02 5.19 -17.98
CA ASP A 4 -4.55 5.54 -16.67
C ASP A 4 -5.37 4.34 -16.17
N VAL A 5 -4.74 3.50 -15.35
CA VAL A 5 -5.41 2.33 -14.75
C VAL A 5 -6.10 2.83 -13.49
N PRO A 6 -7.43 2.80 -13.42
CA PRO A 6 -8.13 3.25 -12.22
C PRO A 6 -7.67 2.42 -11.02
N TYR A 7 -7.28 3.11 -9.95
CA TYR A 7 -6.88 2.47 -8.70
C TYR A 7 -7.99 1.52 -8.22
N ILE A 8 -7.60 0.29 -7.87
CA ILE A 8 -8.50 -0.70 -7.29
C ILE A 8 -8.73 -0.32 -5.83
N GLY A 9 -9.94 0.15 -5.51
CA GLY A 9 -10.33 0.57 -4.16
C GLY A 9 -11.42 -0.30 -3.55
N GLY A 10 -11.58 -0.20 -2.22
CA GLY A 10 -12.70 -0.79 -1.49
C GLY A 10 -12.73 -2.33 -1.55
N GLY A 11 -13.89 -2.89 -1.88
CA GLY A 11 -14.15 -4.34 -1.82
C GLY A 11 -13.25 -5.18 -2.74
N ILE A 12 -12.94 -4.69 -3.94
CA ILE A 12 -12.06 -5.42 -4.87
C ILE A 12 -10.65 -5.53 -4.30
N LEU A 13 -10.14 -4.46 -3.68
CA LEU A 13 -8.83 -4.50 -3.03
C LEU A 13 -8.85 -5.47 -1.85
N LYS A 14 -9.92 -5.47 -1.05
CA LYS A 14 -10.10 -6.43 0.04
C LYS A 14 -9.99 -7.87 -0.46
N ASP A 15 -10.69 -8.21 -1.53
CA ASP A 15 -10.67 -9.55 -2.12
C ASP A 15 -9.25 -9.94 -2.60
N VAL A 16 -8.53 -8.99 -3.19
CA VAL A 16 -7.12 -9.19 -3.60
C VAL A 16 -6.23 -9.45 -2.38
N LEU A 17 -6.34 -8.64 -1.32
CA LEU A 17 -5.53 -8.82 -0.11
C LEU A 17 -5.84 -10.15 0.58
N GLN A 18 -7.11 -10.53 0.68
CA GLN A 18 -7.52 -11.82 1.27
C GLN A 18 -7.02 -13.02 0.47
N SER A 19 -7.03 -12.92 -0.86
CA SER A 19 -6.65 -14.03 -1.75
C SER A 19 -5.13 -14.17 -1.93
N GLN A 20 -4.38 -13.07 -1.88
CA GLN A 20 -2.97 -13.06 -2.27
C GLN A 20 -2.00 -12.80 -1.11
N SER A 21 -2.46 -12.25 0.01
CA SER A 21 -1.60 -12.12 1.20
C SER A 21 -1.68 -13.36 2.11
N VAL A 22 -0.61 -13.57 2.88
CA VAL A 22 -0.60 -14.57 3.96
C VAL A 22 -1.38 -14.11 5.19
N LEU A 23 -1.70 -12.81 5.29
CA LEU A 23 -2.47 -12.25 6.39
C LEU A 23 -3.91 -12.78 6.39
N LYS A 24 -4.37 -13.25 7.55
CA LYS A 24 -5.73 -13.81 7.72
C LYS A 24 -6.62 -13.02 8.68
N ASP A 25 -6.08 -12.02 9.36
CA ASP A 25 -6.87 -11.14 10.22
C ASP A 25 -7.68 -10.17 9.35
N GLU A 26 -8.97 -10.46 9.19
CA GLU A 26 -9.88 -9.65 8.36
C GLU A 26 -10.00 -8.20 8.85
N ARG A 27 -9.95 -7.95 10.16
CA ARG A 27 -10.04 -6.59 10.71
C ARG A 27 -8.80 -5.79 10.35
N LEU A 28 -7.64 -6.45 10.36
CA LEU A 28 -6.39 -5.81 9.97
C LEU A 28 -6.33 -5.58 8.45
N ILE A 29 -6.85 -6.51 7.66
CA ILE A 29 -7.02 -6.32 6.21
C ILE A 29 -7.92 -5.11 5.94
N ASP A 30 -9.05 -4.98 6.64
CA ASP A 30 -9.95 -3.83 6.51
C ASP A 30 -9.24 -2.50 6.82
N GLN A 31 -8.37 -2.49 7.83
CA GLN A 31 -7.55 -1.32 8.13
C GLN A 31 -6.55 -1.00 7.02
N PHE A 32 -5.92 -2.00 6.40
CA PHE A 32 -5.03 -1.78 5.25
C PHE A 32 -5.77 -1.31 4.00
N VAL A 33 -6.99 -1.80 3.76
CA VAL A 33 -7.87 -1.29 2.69
C VAL A 33 -8.21 0.17 2.96
N GLN A 34 -8.53 0.55 4.19
CA GLN A 34 -8.78 1.95 4.53
C GLN A 34 -7.53 2.81 4.32
N LEU A 35 -6.38 2.37 4.84
CA LEU A 35 -5.10 3.06 4.66
C LEU A 35 -4.75 3.26 3.17
N SER A 36 -5.02 2.26 2.33
CA SER A 36 -4.77 2.36 0.89
C SER A 36 -5.53 3.51 0.24
N SER A 37 -6.75 3.81 0.70
CA SER A 37 -7.55 4.90 0.15
C SER A 37 -6.91 6.26 0.43
N ASP A 38 -6.32 6.41 1.62
CA ASP A 38 -5.57 7.59 2.00
C ASP A 38 -4.26 7.71 1.21
N LEU A 39 -3.53 6.60 1.02
CA LEU A 39 -2.29 6.57 0.23
C LEU A 39 -2.52 6.87 -1.25
N ILE A 40 -3.57 6.30 -1.85
CA ILE A 40 -3.96 6.55 -3.24
C ILE A 40 -4.29 8.04 -3.42
N THR A 41 -5.05 8.62 -2.48
CA THR A 41 -5.38 10.06 -2.51
C THR A 41 -4.12 10.92 -2.45
N GLN A 42 -3.19 10.59 -1.56
CA GLN A 42 -1.92 11.29 -1.45
C GLN A 42 -1.05 11.12 -2.70
N ALA A 43 -1.05 9.94 -3.33
CA ALA A 43 -0.29 9.64 -4.54
C ALA A 43 -0.82 10.45 -5.72
N HIS A 44 -2.14 10.47 -5.89
CA HIS A 44 -2.81 11.29 -6.90
C HIS A 44 -2.52 12.79 -6.71
N ASN A 45 -2.39 13.25 -5.46
CA ASN A 45 -1.99 14.63 -5.15
C ASN A 45 -0.48 14.88 -5.28
N GLY A 46 0.32 13.87 -5.67
CA GLY A 46 1.77 13.94 -5.81
C GLY A 46 2.52 14.06 -4.49
N GLN A 47 1.87 13.82 -3.35
CA GLN A 47 2.45 13.92 -2.01
C GLN A 47 3.27 12.68 -1.65
N VAL A 48 2.88 11.53 -2.19
CA VAL A 48 3.59 10.25 -2.06
C VAL A 48 3.82 9.61 -3.43
N SER A 49 4.72 8.64 -3.50
CA SER A 49 4.93 7.84 -4.71
C SER A 49 3.73 6.95 -5.01
N GLU A 50 3.40 6.78 -6.29
CA GLU A 50 2.45 5.76 -6.75
C GLU A 50 2.91 4.35 -6.38
N GLU A 51 4.23 4.12 -6.29
CA GLU A 51 4.79 2.83 -5.90
C GLU A 51 4.44 2.48 -4.44
N ALA A 52 4.48 3.48 -3.55
CA ALA A 52 4.11 3.30 -2.15
C ALA A 52 2.61 3.07 -1.95
N ALA A 53 1.76 3.61 -2.84
CA ALA A 53 0.32 3.37 -2.85
C ALA A 53 -0.09 2.12 -3.65
N SER A 54 0.87 1.36 -4.20
CA SER A 54 0.58 0.24 -5.09
C SER A 54 0.02 -0.98 -4.34
N ILE A 55 -0.74 -1.82 -5.07
CA ILE A 55 -1.24 -3.10 -4.57
C ILE A 55 -0.08 -3.99 -4.08
N ARG A 56 1.07 -3.96 -4.76
CA ARG A 56 2.26 -4.74 -4.35
C ARG A 56 2.77 -4.27 -2.99
N ALA A 57 2.93 -2.96 -2.78
CA ALA A 57 3.33 -2.43 -1.48
C ALA A 57 2.36 -2.85 -0.37
N LEU A 58 1.05 -2.81 -0.64
CA LEU A 58 0.04 -3.25 0.31
C LEU A 58 0.11 -4.76 0.61
N LEU A 59 0.34 -5.60 -0.41
CA LEU A 59 0.53 -7.04 -0.22
C LEU A 59 1.78 -7.33 0.61
N ASP A 60 2.92 -6.71 0.29
CA ASP A 60 4.16 -6.83 1.05
C ASP A 60 3.94 -6.42 2.52
N THR A 61 3.23 -5.31 2.75
CA THR A 61 2.87 -4.83 4.10
C THR A 61 1.94 -5.80 4.82
N CYS A 62 0.92 -6.36 4.16
CA CYS A 62 0.03 -7.36 4.76
C CYS A 62 0.82 -8.60 5.17
N ASP A 63 1.70 -9.08 4.30
CA ASP A 63 2.53 -10.25 4.57
C ASP A 63 3.48 -10.01 5.74
N LEU A 64 4.10 -8.83 5.82
CA LEU A 64 4.91 -8.45 6.98
C LEU A 64 4.06 -8.38 8.25
N ALA A 65 2.86 -7.82 8.20
CA ALA A 65 1.98 -7.65 9.36
C ALA A 65 1.51 -8.99 9.96
N GLN A 66 1.62 -10.10 9.22
CA GLN A 66 1.42 -11.44 9.76
C GLN A 66 2.50 -11.86 10.78
N TYR A 67 3.71 -11.28 10.68
CA TYR A 67 4.87 -11.69 11.48
C TYR A 67 5.39 -10.60 12.40
N ILE A 68 5.14 -9.33 12.10
CA ILE A 68 5.58 -8.17 12.88
C ILE A 68 4.43 -7.21 13.16
N PRO A 69 4.54 -6.34 14.18
CA PRO A 69 3.49 -5.37 14.49
C PRO A 69 3.10 -4.51 13.26
N PRO A 70 1.80 -4.24 13.04
CA PRO A 70 1.31 -3.58 11.82
C PRO A 70 2.00 -2.25 11.50
N LEU A 71 2.25 -1.41 12.50
CA LEU A 71 2.95 -0.14 12.30
C LEU A 71 4.37 -0.33 11.74
N ARG A 72 5.10 -1.36 12.19
CA ARG A 72 6.42 -1.68 11.65
C ARG A 72 6.33 -2.26 10.23
N ALA A 73 5.25 -2.97 9.91
CA ALA A 73 5.00 -3.47 8.57
C ALA A 73 4.70 -2.32 7.58
N VAL A 74 3.97 -1.28 8.02
CA VAL A 74 3.72 -0.07 7.23
C VAL A 74 5.01 0.72 7.02
N GLU A 75 5.82 0.88 8.06
CA GLU A 75 7.12 1.56 7.97
C GLU A 75 7.99 0.92 6.88
N ARG A 76 8.10 -0.42 6.87
CA ARG A 76 8.92 -1.14 5.88
C ARG A 76 8.30 -1.23 4.48
N GLY A 77 7.01 -1.56 4.39
CA GLY A 77 6.38 -1.85 3.09
C GLY A 77 5.90 -0.60 2.35
N VAL A 78 5.68 0.51 3.08
CA VAL A 78 5.16 1.78 2.52
C VAL A 78 6.14 2.92 2.72
N VAL A 79 6.60 3.20 3.95
CA VAL A 79 7.38 4.43 4.24
C VAL A 79 8.76 4.42 3.58
N GLU A 80 9.48 3.29 3.61
CA GLU A 80 10.78 3.17 2.90
C GLU A 80 10.65 3.52 1.40
N LYS A 81 9.55 3.11 0.76
CA LYS A 81 9.27 3.42 -0.66
C LYS A 81 8.93 4.90 -0.90
N LEU A 82 8.51 5.64 0.13
CA LEU A 82 8.32 7.09 0.05
C LEU A 82 9.64 7.85 0.04
N GLU A 83 10.62 7.38 0.79
CA GLU A 83 11.92 8.03 0.94
C GLU A 83 12.77 7.86 -0.31
N ASP A 84 12.80 6.66 -0.88
CA ASP A 84 13.52 6.35 -2.13
C ASP A 84 13.13 7.28 -3.29
N ASP A 85 11.84 7.63 -3.42
CA ASP A 85 11.37 8.51 -4.48
C ASP A 85 11.66 9.99 -4.22
N ARG A 86 11.78 10.39 -2.95
CA ARG A 86 12.19 11.77 -2.59
C ARG A 86 13.67 11.98 -2.86
N GLU A 87 14.51 11.00 -2.57
CA GLU A 87 15.95 11.06 -2.85
C GLU A 87 16.23 11.18 -4.35
N LYS A 88 15.48 10.46 -5.20
CA LYS A 88 15.61 10.55 -6.66
C LYS A 88 15.26 11.93 -7.22
N LYS A 89 14.31 12.66 -6.61
CA LYS A 89 13.89 14.01 -7.04
C LYS A 89 14.86 15.13 -6.64
N GLN A 90 15.80 14.86 -5.73
CA GLN A 90 16.81 15.85 -5.29
C GLN A 90 18.18 15.68 -5.99
N ARG A 91 18.29 14.79 -6.99
CA ARG A 91 19.48 14.61 -7.84
C ARG A 91 19.30 15.21 -9.23
#